data_AF-A0A8J7KSN4-F1
#
_entry.id   AF-A0A8J7KSN4-F1
#
_cell.length_a   1.000
_cell.length_b   1.000
_cell.length_c   1.000
_cell.angle_alpha   90.00
_cell.angle_beta   90.00
_cell.angle_gamma   90.00
#
_symmetry.space_group_name_H-M   'P 1'
#
loop_
_entity.id
_entity.type
_entity.pdbx_description
1 polymer ?
#
loop_
_entity_poly.entity_id
_entity_poly.type
_entity_poly.pdbx_seq_one_letter_code
_entity_poly.pdbx_strand_id
1 'polypeptide(L)'
;MTDDNRAADLPDVETGIRAALAEVLDLDPAHVADLPADTALFDGGLGLGSLNGVRLLELVKARFGVDVAADDWALESLRSIGTLCAFVRAAVV
;
A
#
# COMPACT_ATOMS: atom_id res chain seq x y z
N MET A 1 23.10 -20.08 4.84
CA MET A 1 22.90 -18.82 4.09
C MET A 1 21.41 -18.64 4.01
N THR A 2 20.80 -18.26 5.13
CA THR A 2 19.37 -18.50 5.37
C THR A 2 18.87 -17.33 6.20
N ASP A 3 18.06 -16.51 5.55
CA ASP A 3 16.91 -15.84 6.17
C ASP A 3 17.14 -14.98 7.42
N ASP A 4 17.85 -13.85 7.25
CA ASP A 4 17.86 -12.75 8.22
C ASP A 4 17.04 -11.51 7.74
N ASN A 5 16.40 -11.61 6.56
CA ASN A 5 15.74 -10.44 5.92
C ASN A 5 14.22 -10.33 6.14
N ARG A 6 13.55 -11.34 6.70
CA ARG A 6 12.07 -11.34 6.79
C ARG A 6 11.50 -10.39 7.85
N ALA A 7 12.30 -9.99 8.83
CA ALA A 7 11.88 -8.98 9.82
C ALA A 7 12.15 -7.53 9.35
N ALA A 8 13.13 -7.32 8.46
CA ALA A 8 13.43 -6.02 7.86
C ALA A 8 12.40 -5.65 6.77
N ASP A 9 11.92 -6.63 6.01
CA ASP A 9 10.93 -6.45 4.96
C ASP A 9 9.57 -5.90 5.47
N LEU A 10 9.18 -6.23 6.70
CA LEU A 10 7.90 -5.82 7.30
C LEU A 10 7.76 -4.28 7.42
N PRO A 11 8.67 -3.56 8.11
CA PRO A 11 8.64 -2.10 8.15
C PRO A 11 8.92 -1.47 6.76
N ASP A 12 9.71 -2.10 5.89
CA ASP A 12 10.02 -1.58 4.56
C ASP A 12 8.79 -1.55 3.65
N VAL A 13 8.00 -2.63 3.59
CA VAL A 13 6.78 -2.67 2.77
C VAL A 13 5.76 -1.63 3.25
N GLU A 14 5.51 -1.56 4.55
CA GLU A 14 4.53 -0.60 5.07
C GLU A 14 4.98 0.84 4.88
N THR A 15 6.27 1.14 5.12
CA THR A 15 6.82 2.46 4.86
C THR A 15 6.73 2.83 3.37
N GLY A 16 7.04 1.88 2.48
CA GLY A 16 6.98 2.10 1.04
C GLY A 16 5.55 2.28 0.51
N ILE A 17 4.57 1.56 1.07
CA ILE A 17 3.14 1.74 0.75
C ILE A 17 2.63 3.10 1.26
N ARG A 18 2.96 3.48 2.50
CA ARG A 18 2.58 4.79 3.05
C ARG A 18 3.22 5.95 2.29
N ALA A 19 4.48 5.80 1.87
CA ALA A 19 5.14 6.75 0.99
C ALA A 19 4.48 6.83 -0.39
N ALA A 20 4.07 5.70 -0.96
CA ALA A 20 3.31 5.67 -2.22
C ALA A 20 1.98 6.43 -2.09
N LEU A 21 1.24 6.19 -1.01
CA LEU A 21 -0.02 6.87 -0.70
C LEU A 21 0.17 8.39 -0.56
N ALA A 22 1.20 8.82 0.17
CA ALA A 22 1.54 10.24 0.33
C ALA A 22 1.84 10.89 -1.02
N GLU A 23 2.63 10.22 -1.87
CA GLU A 23 3.00 10.71 -3.20
C GLU A 23 1.79 10.84 -4.14
N VAL A 24 0.91 9.83 -4.20
CA VAL A 24 -0.24 9.89 -5.13
C VAL A 24 -1.34 10.85 -4.68
N LEU A 25 -1.40 11.15 -3.38
CA LEU A 25 -2.37 12.09 -2.80
C LEU A 25 -1.80 13.50 -2.59
N ASP A 26 -0.52 13.71 -2.90
CA ASP A 26 0.19 14.97 -2.62
C ASP A 26 0.08 15.37 -1.14
N LEU A 27 0.15 14.38 -0.25
CA LEU A 27 0.08 14.54 1.20
C LEU A 27 1.47 14.45 1.84
N ASP A 28 1.59 15.02 3.03
CA ASP A 28 2.82 14.90 3.81
C ASP A 28 3.05 13.43 4.25
N PRO A 29 4.24 12.85 4.02
CA PRO A 29 4.51 11.46 4.35
C PRO A 29 4.47 11.20 5.87
N ALA A 30 4.79 12.19 6.71
CA ALA A 30 4.65 12.06 8.16
C ALA A 30 3.18 12.04 8.57
N HIS A 31 2.32 12.79 7.87
CA HIS A 31 0.87 12.71 8.08
C HIS A 31 0.33 11.32 7.75
N VAL A 32 0.70 10.75 6.59
CA VAL A 32 0.26 9.41 6.19
C VAL A 32 0.87 8.31 7.08
N ALA A 33 2.06 8.52 7.61
CA ALA A 33 2.69 7.61 8.57
C ALA A 33 1.91 7.49 9.89
N ASP A 34 1.31 8.59 10.35
CA ASP A 34 0.53 8.64 11.60
C ASP A 34 -0.90 8.08 11.45
N LEU A 35 -1.39 7.90 10.21
CA LEU A 35 -2.73 7.39 9.98
C LEU A 35 -2.90 5.94 10.47
N PRO A 36 -4.05 5.63 11.10
CA PRO A 36 -4.34 4.26 11.54
C PRO A 36 -4.44 3.31 10.34
N ALA A 37 -4.06 2.05 10.54
CA ALA A 37 -4.08 1.04 9.49
C ALA A 37 -5.50 0.79 8.93
N ASP A 38 -6.53 0.94 9.78
CA ASP A 38 -7.93 0.78 9.38
C ASP A 38 -8.47 1.98 8.57
N THR A 39 -7.64 2.98 8.28
CA THR A 39 -8.02 4.11 7.43
C THR A 39 -8.43 3.61 6.05
N ALA A 40 -9.65 3.92 5.64
CA ALA A 40 -10.14 3.58 4.32
C ALA A 40 -9.34 4.30 3.22
N LEU A 41 -9.02 3.61 2.13
CA LEU A 41 -8.35 4.24 0.99
C LEU A 41 -9.33 5.11 0.18
N PHE A 42 -10.55 4.61 -0.02
CA PHE A 42 -11.63 5.24 -0.78
C PHE A 42 -12.71 5.86 0.13
N ASP A 43 -13.71 6.50 -0.48
CA ASP A 43 -15.01 6.90 0.10
C ASP A 43 -14.96 7.49 1.53
N GLY A 44 -14.11 8.50 1.73
CA GLY A 44 -14.11 9.33 2.95
C GLY A 44 -13.04 9.00 4.00
N GLY A 45 -12.09 8.10 3.71
CA GLY A 45 -10.83 7.99 4.45
C GLY A 45 -9.75 8.91 3.85
N LEU A 46 -8.80 8.32 3.12
CA LEU A 46 -7.76 9.05 2.37
C LEU A 46 -8.29 9.75 1.11
N GLY A 47 -9.49 9.39 0.65
CA GLY A 47 -10.11 10.02 -0.51
C GLY A 47 -9.40 9.72 -1.83
N LEU A 48 -8.87 8.51 -2.01
CA LEU A 48 -8.33 8.07 -3.30
C LEU A 48 -9.42 8.19 -4.37
N GLY A 49 -9.27 9.15 -5.28
CA GLY A 49 -10.08 9.21 -6.50
C GLY A 49 -9.68 8.10 -7.47
N SER A 50 -10.54 7.79 -8.44
CA SER A 50 -10.29 6.72 -9.44
C SER A 50 -8.93 6.89 -10.15
N LEU A 51 -8.51 8.12 -10.45
CA LEU A 51 -7.20 8.41 -11.06
C LEU A 51 -6.02 8.12 -10.10
N ASN A 52 -6.16 8.50 -8.83
CA ASN A 52 -5.11 8.29 -7.83
C ASN A 52 -5.01 6.80 -7.47
N GLY A 53 -6.13 6.07 -7.49
CA GLY A 53 -6.15 4.61 -7.35
C GLY A 53 -5.32 3.92 -8.43
N VAL A 54 -5.52 4.26 -9.71
CA VAL A 54 -4.72 3.69 -10.80
C VAL A 54 -3.23 4.00 -10.63
N ARG A 55 -2.88 5.24 -10.29
CA ARG A 55 -1.47 5.61 -10.05
C ARG A 55 -0.86 4.85 -8.88
N LEU A 56 -1.62 4.63 -7.80
CA LEU A 56 -1.17 3.83 -6.66
C LEU A 56 -0.85 2.39 -7.09
N LEU A 57 -1.74 1.77 -7.87
CA LEU A 57 -1.55 0.41 -8.38
C LEU A 57 -0.28 0.30 -9.23
N GLU A 58 -0.08 1.26 -10.14
CA GLU A 58 1.15 1.34 -10.95
C GLU A 58 2.40 1.51 -10.09
N LEU A 59 2.36 2.36 -9.06
CA LEU A 59 3.48 2.60 -8.15
C LEU A 59 3.82 1.35 -7.33
N VAL A 60 2.80 0.65 -6.82
CA VAL A 60 2.96 -0.60 -6.07
C VAL A 60 3.56 -1.68 -6.95
N LYS A 61 3.05 -1.83 -8.18
CA LYS A 61 3.60 -2.75 -9.18
C LYS A 61 5.04 -2.42 -9.55
N ALA A 62 5.37 -1.14 -9.72
CA ALA A 62 6.73 -0.70 -10.04
C ALA A 62 7.71 -0.90 -8.88
N ARG A 63 7.29 -0.68 -7.64
CA ARG A 63 8.17 -0.77 -6.44
C ARG A 63 8.33 -2.19 -5.93
N PHE A 64 7.23 -2.95 -5.90
CA PHE A 64 7.18 -4.26 -5.24
C PHE A 64 6.98 -5.41 -6.23
N GLY A 65 6.70 -5.13 -7.50
CA GLY A 65 6.37 -6.17 -8.49
C GLY A 65 4.99 -6.80 -8.30
N VAL A 66 4.15 -6.23 -7.41
CA VAL A 66 2.84 -6.78 -7.04
C VAL A 66 1.73 -6.11 -7.85
N ASP A 67 0.98 -6.90 -8.60
CA ASP A 67 -0.18 -6.42 -9.36
C ASP A 67 -1.47 -6.58 -8.53
N VAL A 68 -1.84 -5.51 -7.82
CA VAL A 68 -3.03 -5.48 -6.95
C VAL A 68 -4.34 -5.41 -7.76
N ALA A 69 -4.28 -5.18 -9.08
CA ALA A 69 -5.47 -5.18 -9.94
C ALA A 69 -5.62 -6.47 -10.77
N ALA A 70 -4.78 -7.48 -10.53
CA ALA A 70 -4.80 -8.72 -11.29
C ALA A 70 -6.05 -9.58 -11.05
N ASP A 71 -6.65 -9.51 -9.86
CA ASP A 71 -7.80 -10.32 -9.46
C ASP A 71 -8.82 -9.51 -8.66
N ASP A 72 -10.11 -9.88 -8.75
CA ASP A 72 -11.19 -9.26 -7.96
C ASP A 72 -10.93 -9.32 -6.44
N TRP A 73 -10.24 -10.37 -5.96
CA TRP A 73 -9.86 -10.47 -4.54
C TRP A 73 -8.79 -9.46 -4.12
N ALA A 74 -7.98 -9.00 -5.07
CA ALA A 74 -6.97 -7.99 -4.80
C ALA A 74 -7.60 -6.58 -4.68
N LEU A 75 -8.80 -6.35 -5.20
CA LEU A 75 -9.56 -5.12 -4.94
C LEU A 75 -10.01 -5.01 -3.47
N GLU A 76 -10.33 -6.12 -2.79
CA GLU A 76 -10.61 -6.10 -1.34
C GLU A 76 -9.40 -5.65 -0.51
N SER A 77 -8.18 -5.84 -1.03
CA SER A 77 -6.97 -5.33 -0.36
C SER A 77 -6.93 -3.80 -0.32
N LEU A 78 -7.59 -3.12 -1.25
CA LEU A 78 -7.66 -1.67 -1.30
C LEU A 78 -8.70 -1.08 -0.34
N ARG A 79 -9.32 -1.88 0.54
CA ARG A 79 -10.28 -1.37 1.52
C ARG A 79 -9.66 -0.35 2.48
N SER A 80 -8.45 -0.63 2.96
CA SER A 80 -7.74 0.16 3.97
C SER A 80 -6.23 0.12 3.77
N ILE A 81 -5.49 1.01 4.45
CA ILE A 81 -4.02 1.01 4.45
C ILE A 81 -3.49 -0.36 4.91
N GLY A 82 -4.05 -0.89 6.01
CA GLY A 82 -3.63 -2.15 6.62
C GLY A 82 -3.85 -3.36 5.72
N THR A 83 -5.00 -3.43 5.04
CA THR A 83 -5.28 -4.52 4.09
C THR A 83 -4.36 -4.48 2.88
N LEU A 84 -4.02 -3.29 2.37
CA LEU A 84 -3.10 -3.15 1.25
C LEU A 84 -1.67 -3.57 1.65
N CYS A 85 -1.20 -3.09 2.81
CA CYS A 85 0.09 -3.50 3.37
C CYS A 85 0.15 -5.02 3.58
N ALA A 86 -0.91 -5.63 4.12
CA ALA A 86 -0.96 -7.07 4.35
C ALA A 86 -0.94 -7.86 3.02
N PHE A 87 -1.66 -7.40 2.01
CA PHE A 87 -1.68 -8.04 0.69
C PHE A 87 -0.32 -7.98 0.02
N VAL A 88 0.31 -6.80 -0.02
CA VAL A 88 1.64 -6.64 -0.63
C VAL A 88 2.65 -7.49 0.13
N ARG A 89 2.67 -7.43 1.47
CA ARG A 89 3.52 -8.31 2.29
C ARG A 89 3.34 -9.78 1.96
N ALA A 90 2.11 -10.27 1.80
CA ALA A 90 1.86 -11.66 1.45
C ALA A 90 2.37 -12.03 0.05
N ALA A 91 2.48 -11.07 -0.87
CA ALA A 91 2.92 -11.27 -2.24
C ALA A 91 4.45 -11.19 -2.44
N VAL A 92 5.19 -10.49 -1.57
CA VAL A 92 6.67 -10.36 -1.65
C VAL A 92 7.45 -11.46 -0.91
N VAL A 93 6.76 -12.42 -0.26
CA VAL A 93 7.34 -13.48 0.61
C VAL A 93 8.06 -14.61 -0.14
#